data_AF-A0A1A8FZ51-F1
#
_entry.id   AF-A0A1A8FZ51-F1
#
_cell.length_a   1.000
_cell.length_b   1.000
_cell.length_c   1.000
_cell.angle_alpha   90.00
_cell.angle_beta   90.00
_cell.angle_gamma   90.00
#
_symmetry.space_group_name_H-M   'P 1'
#
loop_
_entity.id
_entity.type
_entity.pdbx_description
1 polymer ?
#
loop_
_entity_poly.entity_id
_entity_poly.type
_entity_poly.pdbx_seq_one_letter_code
_entity_poly.pdbx_strand_id
1 'polypeptide(L)' 'EHLQSWILAAAKGRQTQLIRLTRPVSGGLGFSVVGLSPAGKGSQGVFVKHIQPGGIAHRDGCLRERDQILVINGLPLESG' A
#
# COMPACT_ATOMS: atom_id res chain seq x y z
N GLU A 1 -17.06 -1.80 10.51
CA GLU A 1 -17.69 -2.95 9.82
C GLU A 1 -17.21 -3.14 8.37
N HIS A 2 -17.71 -2.39 7.37
CA HIS A 2 -17.46 -2.71 5.95
C HIS A 2 -15.98 -2.68 5.49
N LEU A 3 -15.20 -1.67 5.91
CA LEU A 3 -13.80 -1.54 5.50
C LEU A 3 -12.93 -2.70 6.01
N GLN A 4 -13.14 -3.12 7.26
CA GLN A 4 -12.35 -4.19 7.86
C GLN A 4 -12.65 -5.54 7.22
N SER A 5 -13.93 -5.82 6.93
CA SER A 5 -14.31 -6.99 6.16
C SER A 5 -13.68 -7.01 4.77
N TRP A 6 -13.64 -5.85 4.10
CA TRP A 6 -13.02 -5.73 2.78
C TRP A 6 -11.50 -5.96 2.84
N ILE A 7 -10.80 -5.37 3.83
CA ILE A 7 -9.35 -5.57 4.02
C ILE A 7 -9.03 -7.05 4.19
N LEU A 8 -9.80 -7.77 5.01
CA LEU A 8 -9.61 -9.20 5.25
C LEU A 8 -9.79 -10.02 3.96
N ALA A 9 -10.84 -9.71 3.18
CA ALA A 9 -11.08 -10.36 1.89
C ALA A 9 -9.95 -10.08 0.88
N ALA A 10 -9.53 -8.82 0.75
CA ALA A 10 -8.47 -8.40 -0.18
C ALA A 10 -7.07 -8.92 0.23
N ALA A 11 -6.83 -9.08 1.53
CA ALA A 11 -5.59 -9.65 2.05
C ALA A 11 -5.41 -11.12 1.67
N LYS A 12 -6.49 -11.88 1.42
CA LYS A 12 -6.44 -13.30 1.03
C LYS A 12 -5.59 -14.15 2.00
N GLY A 13 -5.70 -13.88 3.30
CA GLY A 13 -4.93 -14.56 4.35
C GLY A 13 -3.51 -14.04 4.58
N ARG A 14 -3.06 -13.02 3.83
CA ARG A 14 -1.78 -12.35 4.11
C ARG A 14 -1.89 -11.46 5.34
N GLN A 15 -0.77 -11.31 6.06
CA GLN A 15 -0.68 -10.38 7.18
C GLN A 15 -0.93 -8.95 6.68
N THR A 16 -1.73 -8.19 7.42
CA THR A 16 -2.00 -6.77 7.16
C THR A 16 -1.47 -5.91 8.31
N GLN A 17 -1.01 -4.71 7.97
CA GLN A 17 -0.51 -3.74 8.94
C GLN A 17 -0.99 -2.34 8.57
N LEU A 18 -1.46 -1.59 9.57
CA LEU A 18 -1.75 -0.17 9.42
C LEU A 18 -0.45 0.62 9.56
N ILE A 19 -0.11 1.40 8.54
CA ILE A 19 1.07 2.28 8.55
C ILE A 19 0.60 3.72 8.49
N ARG A 20 1.12 4.58 9.37
CA ARG A 20 0.78 6.00 9.45
C ARG A 20 2.01 6.83 9.13
N LEU A 21 2.04 7.44 7.96
CA LEU A 21 3.12 8.33 7.54
C LEU A 21 2.62 9.77 7.49
N THR A 22 3.38 10.69 8.09
CA THR A 22 3.10 12.13 8.03
C THR A 22 3.77 12.72 6.80
N ARG A 23 2.99 13.38 5.95
CA ARG A 23 3.52 14.10 4.79
C ARG A 23 4.27 15.36 5.27
N PRO A 24 5.49 15.62 4.78
CA PRO A 24 6.23 16.84 5.10
C PRO A 24 5.65 18.04 4.34
N VAL A 25 6.00 19.26 4.78
CA VAL A 25 5.59 20.52 4.12
C VAL A 25 6.07 20.60 2.66
N SER A 26 7.26 20.04 2.39
CA SER A 26 7.82 19.90 1.04
C SER A 26 8.34 18.47 0.82
N GLY A 27 8.17 17.95 -0.40
CA GLY A 27 8.58 16.59 -0.76
C GLY A 27 7.47 15.54 -0.64
N GLY A 28 7.86 14.27 -0.64
CA GLY A 28 6.96 13.11 -0.61
C GLY A 28 7.22 12.15 0.56
N LEU A 29 6.49 11.03 0.58
CA LEU A 29 6.64 10.00 1.62
C LEU A 29 7.88 9.12 1.45
N GLY A 30 8.61 9.24 0.34
CA GLY A 30 9.85 8.51 0.09
C GLY A 30 9.66 7.08 -0.37
N PHE A 31 8.59 6.77 -1.10
CA PHE A 31 8.42 5.49 -1.79
C PHE A 31 7.68 5.68 -3.12
N SER A 32 7.81 4.70 -4.01
CA SER A 32 7.10 4.66 -5.30
C SER A 32 6.23 3.42 -5.39
N VAL A 33 5.19 3.49 -6.21
CA VAL A 33 4.23 2.41 -6.42
C VAL A 33 4.13 1.99 -7.87
N VAL A 34 3.68 0.77 -8.11
CA VAL A 34 3.30 0.25 -9.42
C VAL A 34 1.90 -0.34 -9.37
N GLY A 35 1.13 -0.12 -10.43
CA GLY A 35 -0.07 -0.90 -10.69
C GLY A 35 0.32 -2.20 -11.36
N LEU A 36 0.05 -3.34 -10.73
CA LEU A 36 0.22 -4.66 -11.34
C LEU A 36 -1.15 -5.26 -11.65
N SER A 37 -1.36 -5.63 -12.90
CA SER A 37 -2.46 -6.49 -13.31
C SER A 37 -1.92 -7.93 -13.39
N PRO A 38 -2.37 -8.86 -12.55
CA PRO A 38 -2.05 -10.26 -12.73
C PRO A 38 -2.65 -10.70 -14.06
N ALA A 39 -1.79 -11.15 -14.98
CA ALA A 39 -2.14 -11.50 -16.35
C ALA A 39 -3.47 -12.28 -16.42
N GLY A 40 -4.51 -11.65 -16.97
CA GLY A 40 -5.79 -12.28 -17.29
C GLY A 40 -6.88 -12.25 -16.19
N LYS A 41 -6.63 -11.69 -15.01
CA LYS A 41 -7.71 -11.41 -14.03
C LYS A 41 -7.75 -9.91 -13.82
N GLY A 42 -8.89 -9.28 -14.06
CA GLY A 42 -9.11 -7.83 -13.99
C GLY A 42 -8.77 -7.14 -12.67
N SER A 43 -8.16 -7.84 -11.70
CA SER A 43 -7.77 -7.31 -10.41
C SER A 43 -6.44 -6.53 -10.44
N GLN A 44 -6.42 -5.23 -10.75
CA GLN A 44 -5.24 -4.36 -10.63
C GLN A 44 -4.93 -4.07 -9.15
N GLY A 45 -3.73 -4.44 -8.69
CA GLY A 45 -3.25 -4.14 -7.33
C GLY A 45 -2.18 -3.03 -7.35
N VAL A 46 -2.10 -2.25 -6.26
CA VAL A 46 -1.06 -1.24 -6.06
C VAL A 46 0.02 -1.82 -5.15
N PHE A 47 1.26 -1.83 -5.63
CA PHE A 47 2.40 -2.41 -4.91
C PHE A 47 3.53 -1.39 -4.74
N VAL A 48 4.23 -1.45 -3.62
CA VAL A 48 5.43 -0.65 -3.40
C VAL A 48 6.55 -1.18 -4.30
N LYS A 49 7.07 -0.32 -5.18
CA LYS A 49 8.17 -0.66 -6.09
C LYS A 49 9.53 -0.44 -5.44
N HIS A 50 9.71 0.72 -4.82
CA HIS A 50 10.98 1.14 -4.27
C HIS A 50 10.78 2.07 -3.08
N ILE A 51 11.61 1.91 -2.06
CA ILE A 51 11.65 2.78 -0.88
C ILE A 51 12.94 3.58 -0.90
N GLN A 52 12.81 4.91 -0.89
CA GLN A 52 13.93 5.82 -0.93
C GLN A 52 14.73 5.78 0.39
N PRO A 53 16.02 5.41 0.36
CA PRO A 53 16.86 5.43 1.56
C PRO A 53 16.87 6.82 2.20
N GLY A 54 16.71 6.86 3.52
CA GLY A 54 16.64 8.10 4.29
C GLY A 54 15.34 8.90 4.14
N GLY A 55 14.39 8.45 3.32
CA GLY A 55 13.02 9.01 3.22
C GLY A 55 12.14 8.63 4.42
N ILE A 56 10.92 9.18 4.47
CA ILE A 56 10.00 9.00 5.59
C ILE A 56 9.59 7.53 5.75
N ALA A 57 9.16 6.87 4.67
CA ALA A 57 8.82 5.46 4.68
C ALA A 57 10.00 4.55 5.08
N HIS A 58 11.22 4.90 4.65
CA HIS A 58 12.43 4.17 5.03
C HIS A 58 12.74 4.29 6.53
N ARG A 59 12.61 5.49 7.10
CA ARG A 59 12.85 5.74 8.54
C ARG A 59 11.80 5.09 9.42
N ASP A 60 10.55 5.02 8.95
CA ASP A 60 9.47 4.31 9.62
C ASP A 60 9.72 2.79 9.62
N GLY A 61 10.26 2.24 8.53
CA GLY A 61 10.73 0.86 8.44
C GLY A 61 9.64 -0.21 8.38
N CYS A 62 8.37 0.17 8.51
CA CYS A 62 7.25 -0.76 8.41
C CYS A 62 6.94 -1.12 6.96
N LEU A 63 6.97 -0.14 6.07
CA LEU A 63 6.71 -0.34 4.64
C LEU A 63 7.92 -1.02 3.99
N ARG A 64 7.67 -2.01 3.12
CA ARG A 64 8.71 -2.74 2.37
C ARG A 64 8.39 -2.78 0.89
N GLU A 65 9.44 -2.97 0.09
CA GLU A 65 9.26 -3.25 -1.33
C GLU A 65 8.44 -4.54 -1.52
N ARG A 66 7.57 -4.54 -2.52
CA ARG A 66 6.58 -5.60 -2.83
C ARG A 66 5.37 -5.67 -1.88
N ASP A 67 5.29 -4.82 -0.87
CA ASP A 67 4.06 -4.69 -0.08
C ASP A 67 2.90 -4.23 -0.98
N GLN A 68 1.72 -4.80 -0.77
CA GLN A 68 0.51 -4.38 -1.45
C GLN A 68 -0.21 -3.34 -0.59
N ILE A 69 -0.51 -2.20 -1.19
CA ILE A 69 -1.35 -1.17 -0.58
C ILE A 69 -2.80 -1.57 -0.84
N LEU A 70 -3.55 -1.79 0.24
CA LEU A 70 -4.98 -2.15 0.17
C LEU A 70 -5.87 -0.92 0.38
N VAL A 71 -5.47 0.00 1.27
CA VAL A 71 -6.26 1.14 1.70
C VAL A 71 -5.36 2.35 1.87
N ILE A 72 -5.83 3.52 1.40
CA ILE A 72 -5.16 4.80 1.65
C ILE A 72 -6.15 5.71 2.37
N ASN A 73 -5.80 6.19 3.56
CA ASN A 73 -6.61 7.12 4.34
C ASN A 73 -8.08 6.67 4.52
N GLY A 74 -8.31 5.36 4.68
CA GLY A 74 -9.64 4.78 4.83
C GLY A 74 -10.37 4.48 3.51
N LEU A 75 -9.79 4.81 2.36
CA LEU A 75 -10.34 4.50 1.05
C LEU A 75 -9.74 3.20 0.51
N PRO A 76 -10.55 2.14 0.30
CA PRO A 76 -10.11 0.93 -0.38
C PRO A 76 -9.60 1.24 -1.77
N LEU A 77 -8.49 0.62 -2.14
CA LEU A 77 -8.03 0.56 -3.52
C LEU A 77 -8.75 -0.63 -4.16
N GLU A 78 -10.00 -0.39 -4.60
CA GLU A 78 -10.75 -1.31 -5.43
C GLU A 78 -9.91 -1.64 -6.67
N SER A 79 -9.82 -2.92 -7.00
CA SER A 79 -9.71 -3.22 -8.41
C SER A 79 -11.12 -3.19 -8.96
N GLY A 80 -11.35 -2.38 -9.99
CA GLY A 80 -12.56 -2.48 -10.80
C GLY A 80 -12.76 -3.87 -11.38
#